data_AF-A0A7D4INM0-F1
#
_entry.id   AF-A0A7D4INM0-F1
#
_cell.length_a   1.000
_cell.length_b   1.000
_cell.length_c   1.000
_cell.angle_alpha   90.00
_cell.angle_beta   90.00
_cell.angle_gamma   90.00
#
_symmetry.space_group_name_H-M   'P 1'
#
loop_
_entity.id
_entity.type
_entity.pdbx_description
1 polymer ?
#
loop_
_entity_poly.entity_id
_entity_poly.type
_entity_poly.pdbx_seq_one_letter_code
_entity_poly.pdbx_strand_id
1 'polypeptide(L)'
;MNEYLSASDLAELVGCKPNQRAMMARWLNRHGWRYVVDKNGIPRVLRAYRDKKLGVVDGQQKAGLTSAPNRDAFARMGEDRDRKAVQARRQAAH
;
A
#
# COMPACT_ATOMS: atom_id res chain seq x y z
N MET A 1 -24.03 -0.63 -5.40
CA MET A 1 -23.06 0.49 -5.39
C MET A 1 -22.03 0.18 -6.45
N ASN A 2 -21.79 1.05 -7.44
CA ASN A 2 -20.80 0.75 -8.48
C ASN A 2 -19.39 0.85 -7.91
N GLU A 3 -18.58 -0.18 -8.16
CA GLU A 3 -17.19 -0.25 -7.68
C GLU A 3 -16.28 0.76 -8.38
N TYR A 4 -16.62 1.08 -9.64
CA TYR A 4 -15.93 2.06 -10.47
C TYR A 4 -16.64 3.40 -10.45
N LEU A 5 -15.86 4.47 -10.56
CA LEU A 5 -16.34 5.82 -10.84
C LEU A 5 -17.10 5.85 -12.16
N SER A 6 -18.25 6.53 -12.17
CA SER A 6 -18.97 6.81 -13.40
C SER A 6 -18.17 7.80 -14.27
N ALA A 7 -18.51 7.88 -15.55
CA ALA A 7 -17.84 8.82 -16.46
C ALA A 7 -18.04 10.29 -16.03
N SER A 8 -19.20 10.62 -15.42
CA SER A 8 -19.46 11.95 -14.87
C SER A 8 -18.60 12.22 -13.63
N ASP A 9 -18.53 11.28 -12.68
CA ASP A 9 -17.71 11.49 -11.47
C ASP A 9 -16.23 11.63 -11.81
N LEU A 10 -15.75 10.88 -12.81
CA LEU A 10 -14.37 11.00 -13.28
C LEU A 10 -14.16 12.34 -14.00
N ALA A 11 -15.16 12.84 -14.72
CA ALA A 11 -15.10 14.13 -15.40
C ALA A 11 -15.03 15.29 -14.40
N GLU A 12 -15.79 15.22 -13.32
CA GLU A 12 -15.72 16.17 -12.19
C GLU A 12 -14.34 16.13 -11.52
N LEU A 13 -13.79 14.94 -11.27
CA LEU A 13 -12.45 14.79 -10.69
C LEU A 13 -11.36 15.41 -11.57
N VAL A 14 -11.46 15.24 -12.90
CA VAL A 14 -10.47 15.74 -13.87
C VAL A 14 -10.71 17.21 -14.22
N GLY A 15 -11.92 17.73 -14.03
CA GLY A 15 -12.35 19.06 -14.49
C GLY A 15 -12.59 19.12 -16.00
N CYS A 16 -13.09 18.04 -16.60
CA CYS A 16 -13.36 17.95 -18.05
C CYS A 16 -14.81 17.56 -18.35
N LYS A 17 -15.19 17.46 -19.63
CA LYS A 17 -16.50 16.92 -20.02
C LYS A 17 -16.47 15.36 -20.04
N PRO A 18 -17.59 14.65 -19.76
CA PRO A 18 -17.63 13.18 -19.66
C PRO A 18 -17.21 12.41 -20.93
N ASN A 19 -17.25 13.08 -22.07
CA ASN A 19 -16.90 12.55 -23.38
C ASN A 19 -15.42 12.77 -23.77
N GLN A 20 -14.63 13.48 -22.96
CA GLN A 20 -13.21 13.79 -23.25
C GLN A 20 -12.25 12.69 -22.77
N ARG A 21 -12.41 11.47 -23.29
CA ARG A 21 -11.66 10.25 -22.88
C ARG A 21 -10.15 10.42 -22.92
N ALA A 22 -9.64 11.06 -23.98
CA ALA A 22 -8.20 11.31 -24.13
C ALA A 22 -7.65 12.29 -23.08
N MET A 23 -8.43 13.30 -22.70
CA MET A 23 -8.03 14.24 -21.63
C MET A 23 -8.03 13.54 -20.27
N MET A 24 -9.05 12.73 -19.99
CA MET A 24 -9.11 11.92 -18.77
C MET A 24 -7.89 11.02 -18.64
N ALA A 25 -7.56 10.25 -19.69
CA ALA A 25 -6.40 9.37 -19.68
C ALA A 25 -5.08 10.14 -19.49
N ARG A 26 -4.92 11.29 -20.17
CA ARG A 26 -3.73 12.16 -20.02
C ARG A 26 -3.57 12.69 -18.61
N TRP A 27 -4.67 13.16 -17.99
CA TRP A 27 -4.65 13.64 -16.62
C TRP A 27 -4.31 12.51 -15.65
N LEU A 28 -4.96 11.36 -15.79
CA LEU A 28 -4.69 10.19 -14.95
C LEU A 28 -3.21 9.75 -15.04
N ASN A 29 -2.64 9.72 -16.25
CA ASN A 29 -1.23 9.42 -16.45
C ASN A 29 -0.32 10.46 -15.78
N ARG A 30 -0.58 11.76 -15.96
CA ARG A 30 0.21 12.85 -15.39
C ARG A 30 0.22 12.82 -13.86
N HIS A 31 -0.92 12.50 -13.25
CA HIS A 31 -1.08 12.47 -11.80
C HIS A 31 -0.75 11.09 -11.18
N GLY A 32 -0.30 10.12 -11.99
CA GLY A 32 0.05 8.78 -11.50
C GLY A 32 -1.13 7.98 -10.98
N TRP A 33 -2.32 8.17 -11.54
CA TRP A 33 -3.52 7.42 -11.18
C TRP A 33 -3.57 6.10 -11.96
N ARG A 34 -3.89 5.01 -11.25
CA ARG A 34 -4.14 3.70 -11.86
C ARG A 34 -5.57 3.65 -12.39
N TYR A 35 -5.76 3.23 -13.62
CA TYR A 35 -7.07 3.07 -14.24
C TYR A 35 -7.10 1.85 -15.16
N VAL A 36 -8.31 1.41 -15.49
CA VAL A 36 -8.59 0.36 -16.48
C VAL A 36 -9.42 0.97 -17.59
N VAL A 37 -9.23 0.55 -18.84
CA VAL A 37 -10.01 1.06 -19.97
C VAL A 37 -11.18 0.11 -20.26
N ASP A 38 -12.39 0.65 -20.35
CA ASP A 38 -13.59 -0.13 -20.73
C ASP A 38 -13.60 -0.46 -22.23
N LYS A 39 -14.50 -1.36 -22.67
CA LYS A 39 -14.75 -1.66 -24.09
C LYS A 39 -15.00 -0.42 -24.96
N ASN A 40 -15.54 0.64 -24.36
CA ASN A 40 -15.81 1.91 -25.01
C ASN A 40 -14.60 2.86 -25.03
N GLY A 41 -13.43 2.46 -24.52
CA GLY A 41 -12.25 3.33 -24.44
C GLY A 41 -12.33 4.39 -23.34
N ILE A 42 -13.29 4.28 -22.41
CA ILE A 42 -13.43 5.21 -21.29
C ILE A 42 -12.55 4.71 -20.14
N PRO A 43 -11.64 5.53 -19.58
CA PRO A 43 -10.88 5.16 -18.40
C PRO A 43 -11.82 5.03 -17.18
N ARG A 44 -11.65 3.96 -16.41
CA ARG A 44 -12.37 3.66 -15.17
C ARG A 44 -11.40 3.58 -14.02
N VAL A 45 -11.78 4.22 -12.92
CA VAL A 45 -11.02 4.24 -11.67
C VAL A 45 -11.90 3.65 -10.57
N LEU A 46 -11.34 2.85 -9.69
CA LEU A 46 -12.04 2.32 -8.53
C LEU A 46 -12.43 3.46 -7.57
N ARG A 47 -13.67 3.48 -7.10
CA ARG A 47 -14.15 4.49 -6.15
C ARG A 47 -13.35 4.42 -4.84
N ALA A 48 -13.10 3.21 -4.34
CA ALA A 48 -12.25 2.98 -3.18
C ALA A 48 -10.81 3.49 -3.37
N TYR A 49 -10.27 3.40 -4.60
CA TYR A 49 -8.94 3.93 -4.90
C TYR A 49 -8.91 5.45 -4.85
N ARG A 50 -9.93 6.12 -5.40
CA ARG A 50 -10.10 7.57 -5.27
C ARG A 50 -10.18 7.97 -3.81
N ASP A 51 -11.03 7.32 -3.03
CA ASP A 51 -11.26 7.69 -1.64
C ASP A 51 -9.98 7.50 -0.80
N LYS A 52 -9.20 6.46 -1.07
CA LYS A 52 -7.87 6.24 -0.47
C LYS A 52 -6.86 7.32 -0.89
N LYS A 53 -6.86 7.76 -2.15
CA LYS A 53 -5.98 8.82 -2.66
C LYS A 53 -6.34 10.20 -2.11
N LEU A 54 -7.61 10.45 -1.85
CA LEU A 54 -8.13 11.71 -1.30
C LEU A 54 -8.17 11.72 0.24
N GLY A 55 -7.86 10.61 0.90
CA GLY A 55 -7.92 10.51 2.36
C GLY A 55 -9.34 10.53 2.93
N VAL A 56 -10.36 10.20 2.12
CA VAL A 56 -11.78 10.21 2.55
C VAL A 56 -12.11 8.96 3.39
N VAL A 57 -11.39 7.86 3.17
CA VAL A 57 -11.51 6.65 4.00
C VAL A 57 -10.38 6.64 5.02
N ASP A 58 -10.60 7.30 6.16
CA ASP A 58 -9.86 7.10 7.41
C ASP A 58 -10.31 5.79 8.12
N GLY A 59 -10.74 4.79 7.36
CA GLY A 59 -11.13 3.48 7.88
C GLY A 59 -9.92 2.57 7.92
N GLN A 60 -9.32 2.43 9.10
CA GLN A 60 -8.06 1.72 9.36
C GLN A 60 -6.83 2.56 9.01
N GLN A 61 -6.59 3.56 9.87
CA GLN A 61 -5.24 3.87 10.33
C GLN A 61 -4.38 2.59 10.25
N LYS A 62 -3.44 2.54 9.31
CA LYS A 62 -2.37 1.54 9.38
C LYS A 62 -1.81 1.67 10.79
N ALA A 63 -1.99 0.63 11.61
CA ALA A 63 -1.29 0.49 12.88
C ALA A 63 0.15 0.93 12.63
N GLY A 64 0.52 2.01 13.29
CA GLY A 64 1.49 2.94 12.74
C GLY A 64 2.83 2.27 12.49
N LEU A 65 3.49 2.68 11.41
CA LEU A 65 4.94 2.55 11.25
C LEU A 65 5.67 3.51 12.24
N THR A 66 5.17 3.60 13.46
CA THR A 66 5.75 4.28 14.62
C THR A 66 6.18 3.26 15.68
N SER A 67 5.62 2.03 15.62
CA SER A 67 6.15 0.92 16.39
C SER A 67 7.54 0.58 15.87
N ALA A 68 8.57 0.97 16.63
CA ALA A 68 9.93 0.51 16.41
C ALA A 68 9.94 -1.03 16.25
N PRO A 69 10.83 -1.58 15.41
CA PRO A 69 10.94 -3.03 15.27
C PRO A 69 11.14 -3.66 16.66
N ASN A 70 10.44 -4.76 16.93
CA ASN A 70 10.49 -5.46 18.22
C ASN A 70 11.93 -5.91 18.51
N ARG A 71 12.63 -5.15 19.37
CA ARG A 71 14.01 -5.43 19.79
C ARG A 71 14.06 -6.56 20.83
N ASP A 72 12.98 -6.76 21.58
CA ASP A 72 12.89 -7.78 22.63
C ASP A 72 12.93 -9.21 22.05
N ALA A 73 12.54 -9.38 20.78
CA ALA A 73 12.64 -10.65 20.07
C ALA A 73 14.08 -11.21 19.99
N PHE A 74 15.10 -10.34 20.06
CA PHE A 74 16.51 -10.74 19.98
C PHE A 74 17.24 -10.79 21.33
N ALA A 75 16.60 -10.34 22.42
CA ALA A 75 17.23 -10.27 23.73
C ALA A 75 17.72 -11.63 24.24
N ARG A 76 17.04 -12.73 23.85
CA ARG A 76 17.38 -14.10 24.28
C ARG A 76 18.33 -14.85 23.34
N MET A 77 18.69 -14.29 22.19
CA MET A 77 19.52 -15.01 21.20
C MET A 77 20.98 -15.25 21.67
N GLY A 78 21.40 -14.59 22.77
CA GLY A 78 22.72 -14.78 23.38
C GLY A 78 22.75 -15.72 24.60
N GLU A 79 21.60 -16.02 25.21
CA GLU A 79 21.52 -16.77 26.47
C GLU A 79 21.99 -18.23 26.32
N ASP A 80 21.78 -18.85 25.16
CA ASP A 80 22.21 -20.23 24.91
C ASP A 80 23.72 -20.38 24.66
N ARG A 81 24.47 -19.29 24.50
CA ARG A 81 25.94 -19.34 24.29
C ARG A 81 26.72 -19.58 25.57
N ASP A 82 26.15 -19.26 26.73
CA ASP A 82 26.79 -19.38 28.05
C ASP A 82 26.36 -20.64 28.83
N ARG A 83 25.62 -21.56 28.20
CA ARG A 83 25.38 -22.87 28.79
C ARG A 83 26.72 -23.57 28.97
N LYS A 84 27.12 -23.79 30.23
CA LYS A 84 28.32 -24.55 30.67
C LYS A 84 28.57 -25.82 29.85
N ALA A 85 27.52 -26.48 29.35
CA ALA A 85 27.58 -27.67 28.51
C ALA A 85 28.28 -27.46 27.13
N VAL A 86 28.21 -26.26 26.54
CA VAL A 86 28.87 -25.93 25.26
C VAL A 86 30.33 -25.50 25.50
N GLN A 87 30.59 -24.79 26.60
CA GLN A 87 31.94 -24.37 27.01
C GLN A 87 32.83 -25.58 27.39
N ALA A 88 32.27 -26.56 28.08
CA ALA A 88 32.96 -27.81 28.44
C ALA A 88 33.41 -28.62 27.21
N ARG A 89 32.66 -28.59 26.11
CA ARG A 89 33.03 -29.27 24.85
C ARG A 89 34.20 -28.61 24.12
N ARG A 90 34.41 -27.29 24.29
CA ARG A 90 35.57 -26.57 23.74
C ARG A 90 36.85 -26.78 24.53
N GLN A 91 36.75 -26.97 25.85
CA GLN A 91 37.91 -27.19 26.71
C GLN A 91 38.46 -28.62 26.63
N ALA A 92 37.66 -29.59 26.20
CA ALA A 92 38.08 -30.97 26.00
C ALA A 92 38.75 -31.25 24.64
N ALA A 93 38.95 -30.21 23.80
CA ALA A 93 39.51 -30.32 22.45
C ALA A 93 40.94 -29.76 22.33
N HIS A 94 41.65 -29.59 23.45
CA HIS A 94 43.06 -29.19 23.52
C HIS A 94 43.88 -30.19 24.32
#